data_AF-A0A2E9DV15-F1
#
_entry.id   AF-A0A2E9DV15-F1
#
_cell.length_a   1.000
_cell.length_b   1.000
_cell.length_c   1.000
_cell.angle_alpha   90.00
_cell.angle_beta   90.00
_cell.angle_gamma   90.00
#
_symmetry.space_group_name_H-M   'P 1'
#
loop_
_entity.id
_entity.type
_entity.pdbx_description
1 polymer ?
#
loop_
_entity_poly.entity_id
_entity_poly.type
_entity_poly.pdbx_seq_one_letter_code
_entity_poly.pdbx_strand_id
1 'polypeptide(L)'
;LLNYKGTLLLVSHDRDFLDGLTDKVYFIKDQSVKVYHEKVSQFIKSYYSSMADFNDKSEPKKTKKGNNKKQLNKQRSIENRISKLEDQLVALEYDLYKSNEASEVKKLQDKVASVKSEIELSFQKLLELSD
;
A
#
# COMPACT_ATOMS: atom_id res chain seq x y z
N LEU A 1 -19.91 13.60 -13.68
CA LEU A 1 -18.71 13.90 -12.87
C LEU A 1 -17.69 14.75 -13.63
N LEU A 2 -17.38 14.46 -14.90
CA LEU A 2 -16.43 15.23 -15.72
C LEU A 2 -16.73 16.74 -15.86
N ASN A 3 -17.98 17.17 -15.72
CA ASN A 3 -18.38 18.59 -15.79
C ASN A 3 -18.44 19.29 -14.42
N TYR A 4 -17.96 18.66 -13.34
CA TYR A 4 -17.93 19.29 -12.02
C TYR A 4 -16.78 20.29 -11.94
N LYS A 5 -17.09 21.56 -11.67
CA LYS A 5 -16.09 22.65 -11.64
C LYS A 5 -15.35 22.82 -10.31
N GLY A 6 -15.60 21.95 -9.32
CA GLY A 6 -14.95 21.99 -8.02
C GLY A 6 -13.84 20.93 -7.86
N THR A 7 -13.16 20.94 -6.72
CA THR A 7 -12.20 19.89 -6.35
C THR A 7 -12.95 18.65 -5.84
N LEU A 8 -12.57 17.48 -6.34
CA LEU A 8 -13.13 16.20 -5.92
C LEU A 8 -12.02 15.33 -5.36
N LEU A 9 -12.21 14.85 -4.13
CA LEU A 9 -11.35 13.83 -3.52
C LEU A 9 -12.05 12.48 -3.64
N LEU A 10 -11.42 11.54 -4.33
CA LEU A 10 -11.94 10.19 -4.54
C LEU A 10 -11.03 9.17 -3.88
N VAL A 11 -11.63 8.21 -3.17
CA VAL A 11 -10.96 7.02 -2.63
C VAL A 11 -11.73 5.81 -3.15
N SER A 12 -11.07 4.98 -3.94
CA SER A 12 -11.65 3.75 -4.51
C SER A 12 -10.57 2.69 -4.66
N HIS A 13 -10.99 1.42 -4.71
CA HIS A 13 -10.12 0.29 -5.06
C HIS A 13 -10.15 -0.03 -6.56
N ASP A 14 -11.08 0.58 -7.31
CA ASP A 14 -11.20 0.42 -8.75
C ASP A 14 -10.24 1.38 -9.48
N ARG A 15 -9.21 0.79 -10.10
CA ARG A 15 -8.13 1.53 -10.79
C ARG A 15 -8.64 2.18 -12.08
N ASP A 16 -9.46 1.48 -12.85
CA ASP A 16 -9.98 1.97 -14.13
C ASP A 16 -10.93 3.14 -13.91
N PHE A 17 -11.72 3.07 -12.83
CA PHE A 17 -12.57 4.18 -12.39
C PHE A 17 -11.76 5.42 -11.98
N LEU A 18 -10.68 5.24 -11.20
CA LEU A 18 -9.85 6.36 -10.77
C LEU A 18 -9.02 6.94 -11.92
N ASP A 19 -8.52 6.12 -12.83
CA ASP A 19 -7.71 6.58 -13.98
C ASP A 19 -8.49 7.51 -14.93
N GLY A 20 -9.80 7.26 -15.08
CA GLY A 20 -10.69 8.08 -15.90
C GLY A 20 -11.15 9.39 -15.25
N LEU A 21 -10.99 9.54 -13.93
CA LEU A 21 -11.55 10.66 -13.16
C LEU A 21 -10.52 11.51 -12.41
N THR A 22 -9.28 11.03 -12.28
CA THR A 22 -8.26 11.69 -11.45
C THR A 22 -7.08 12.20 -12.29
N ASP A 23 -6.67 13.44 -11.99
CA ASP A 23 -5.51 14.09 -12.62
C ASP A 23 -4.28 14.08 -11.70
N LYS A 24 -4.47 13.78 -10.42
CA LYS A 24 -3.42 13.75 -9.39
C LYS A 24 -3.63 12.57 -8.45
N VAL A 25 -2.53 11.93 -8.06
CA VAL A 25 -2.53 10.81 -7.11
C VAL A 25 -1.82 11.21 -5.82
N TYR A 26 -2.52 11.07 -4.71
CA TYR A 26 -1.94 11.17 -3.37
C TYR A 26 -1.61 9.76 -2.89
N PHE A 27 -0.32 9.46 -2.83
CA PHE A 27 0.18 8.18 -2.36
C PHE A 27 0.59 8.28 -0.89
N ILE A 28 -0.02 7.45 -0.05
CA ILE A 28 0.23 7.43 1.39
C ILE A 28 0.96 6.15 1.71
N LYS A 29 2.18 6.27 2.24
CA LYS A 29 3.00 5.13 2.70
C LYS A 29 3.91 5.58 3.85
N ASP A 30 4.11 4.73 4.84
CA ASP A 30 5.03 4.98 5.98
C ASP A 30 4.75 6.31 6.71
N GLN A 31 3.46 6.63 6.94
CA GLN A 31 3.02 7.91 7.52
C GLN A 31 3.45 9.16 6.73
N SER A 32 3.89 8.98 5.47
CA SER A 32 4.28 10.03 4.56
C SER A 32 3.33 10.11 3.37
N VAL A 33 3.09 11.33 2.88
CA VAL A 33 2.25 11.56 1.70
C VAL A 33 3.13 12.09 0.58
N LYS A 34 3.10 11.41 -0.57
CA LYS A 34 3.73 11.86 -1.82
C LYS A 34 2.65 12.16 -2.85
N VAL A 35 2.85 13.24 -3.60
CA VAL A 35 1.89 13.71 -4.61
C VAL A 35 2.49 13.49 -5.99
N TYR A 36 1.76 12.77 -6.82
CA TYR A 36 2.11 12.47 -8.21
C TYR A 36 1.14 13.21 -9.13
N HIS A 37 1.70 13.96 -10.08
CA HIS A 37 0.95 14.74 -11.08
C HIS A 37 0.76 13.93 -12.37
N GLU A 38 0.41 12.67 -12.20
CA GLU A 38 0.24 11.69 -13.26
C GLU A 38 -1.00 10.84 -12.97
N LYS A 39 -1.49 10.16 -14.00
CA LYS A 39 -2.66 9.29 -13.87
C LYS A 39 -2.34 8.06 -13.02
N VAL A 40 -3.38 7.44 -12.48
CA VAL A 40 -3.27 6.25 -11.60
C VAL A 40 -2.54 5.11 -12.30
N SER A 41 -2.86 4.82 -13.56
CA SER A 41 -2.20 3.78 -14.36
C SER A 41 -0.68 3.99 -14.48
N GLN A 42 -0.28 5.25 -14.71
CA GLN A 42 1.12 5.62 -14.88
C GLN A 42 1.88 5.58 -13.56
N PHE A 43 1.27 6.09 -12.48
CA PHE A 43 1.77 5.97 -11.11
C PHE A 43 1.99 4.50 -10.74
N ILE A 44 1.01 3.64 -10.99
CA ILE A 44 1.09 2.21 -10.65
C ILE A 44 2.27 1.56 -11.38
N LYS A 45 2.42 1.85 -12.68
CA LYS A 45 3.51 1.31 -13.50
C LYS A 45 4.88 1.77 -13.00
N SER A 46 5.05 3.07 -12.75
CA SER A 46 6.31 3.62 -12.25
C SER A 46 6.64 3.11 -10.85
N TYR A 47 5.63 3.01 -9.98
CA TYR A 47 5.76 2.49 -8.62
C TYR A 47 6.24 1.04 -8.61
N TYR A 48 5.55 0.12 -9.29
CA TYR A 48 5.98 -1.28 -9.33
C TYR A 48 7.31 -1.48 -10.07
N SER A 49 7.58 -0.73 -11.14
CA SER A 49 8.89 -0.76 -11.80
C SER A 49 10.01 -0.31 -10.88
N SER A 50 9.81 0.77 -10.12
CA SER A 50 10.82 1.24 -9.17
C SER A 50 11.04 0.27 -8.00
N MET A 51 9.98 -0.40 -7.52
CA MET A 51 10.08 -1.35 -6.42
C MET A 51 10.87 -2.61 -6.77
N ALA A 52 10.86 -3.05 -8.04
CA ALA A 52 11.73 -4.12 -8.50
C ALA A 52 13.23 -3.78 -8.35
N ASP A 53 13.57 -2.49 -8.41
CA ASP A 53 14.95 -1.98 -8.26
C ASP A 53 15.31 -1.60 -6.81
N PHE A 54 14.34 -1.42 -5.91
CA PHE A 54 14.53 -0.93 -4.53
C PHE A 54 14.80 -2.00 -3.47
N ASN A 55 15.11 -3.24 -3.86
CA ASN A 55 15.40 -4.33 -2.91
C ASN A 55 16.73 -4.16 -2.13
N ASP A 56 17.39 -2.99 -2.25
CA ASP A 56 18.59 -2.66 -1.50
C ASP A 56 18.46 -1.23 -0.92
N LYS A 57 18.46 -1.16 0.42
CA LYS A 57 18.49 0.03 1.30
C LYS A 57 17.15 0.66 1.72
N SER A 58 16.73 0.25 2.92
CA SER A 58 16.33 1.23 3.93
C SER A 58 16.76 0.77 5.33
N GLU A 59 17.84 1.38 5.81
CA GLU A 59 18.34 1.26 7.19
C GLU A 59 17.33 1.78 8.22
N PRO A 60 17.24 1.16 9.41
CA PRO A 60 16.35 1.63 10.47
C PRO A 60 16.93 2.85 11.18
N LYS A 61 16.27 4.02 11.04
CA LYS A 61 16.53 5.21 11.87
C LYS A 61 16.15 4.93 13.33
N LYS A 62 17.16 4.83 14.19
CA LYS A 62 17.02 4.73 15.65
C LYS A 62 16.74 6.11 16.26
N THR A 63 15.58 6.29 16.89
CA THR A 63 15.34 7.36 17.89
C THR A 63 15.24 6.76 19.30
N LYS A 64 15.75 7.54 20.27
CA LYS A 64 16.11 7.14 21.64
C LYS A 64 15.01 7.43 22.68
N LYS A 65 15.00 6.60 23.73
CA LYS A 65 14.58 6.79 25.15
C LYS A 65 13.08 6.70 25.53
N GLY A 66 12.81 5.94 26.60
CA GLY A 66 11.69 6.17 27.54
C GLY A 66 10.75 4.98 27.84
N ASN A 67 11.05 4.23 28.92
CA ASN A 67 10.20 3.40 29.81
C ASN A 67 9.03 2.50 29.36
N ASN A 68 8.64 2.39 28.08
CA ASN A 68 7.62 1.43 27.61
C ASN A 68 8.18 0.38 26.64
N LYS A 69 9.34 -0.23 26.96
CA LYS A 69 10.06 -1.17 26.07
C LYS A 69 9.20 -2.32 25.53
N LYS A 70 8.25 -2.86 26.31
CA LYS A 70 7.39 -3.97 25.86
C LYS A 70 6.34 -3.54 24.85
N GLN A 71 5.66 -2.41 25.08
CA GLN A 71 4.61 -1.91 24.19
C GLN A 71 5.20 -1.39 22.88
N LEU A 72 6.31 -0.66 22.97
CA LEU A 72 7.04 -0.16 21.80
C LEU A 72 7.59 -1.31 20.93
N ASN A 73 8.06 -2.39 21.54
CA ASN A 73 8.51 -3.58 20.80
C ASN A 73 7.33 -4.32 20.14
N LYS A 74 6.15 -4.32 20.77
CA LYS A 74 4.94 -4.96 20.22
C LYS A 74 4.37 -4.18 19.04
N GLN A 75 4.33 -2.84 19.14
CA GLN A 75 4.01 -1.95 18.01
C GLN A 75 4.98 -2.16 16.85
N ARG A 76 6.30 -2.08 17.09
CA ARG A 76 7.31 -2.33 16.05
C ARG A 76 7.20 -3.71 15.40
N SER A 77 6.84 -4.73 16.18
CA SER A 77 6.62 -6.09 15.65
C SER A 77 5.44 -6.14 14.70
N ILE A 78 4.37 -5.40 14.99
CA ILE A 78 3.18 -5.32 14.14
C ILE A 78 3.46 -4.47 12.91
N GLU A 79 4.14 -3.33 13.05
CA GLU A 79 4.59 -2.49 11.93
C GLU A 79 5.48 -3.29 10.97
N ASN A 80 6.45 -4.06 11.48
CA ASN A 80 7.29 -4.94 10.65
C ASN A 80 6.48 -6.06 9.97
N ARG A 81 5.42 -6.56 10.62
CA ARG A 81 4.52 -7.57 10.04
C ARG A 81 3.72 -6.95 8.90
N ILE A 82 3.18 -5.74 9.10
CA ILE A 82 2.45 -4.97 8.09
C ILE A 82 3.35 -4.72 6.89
N SER A 83 4.56 -4.17 7.10
CA SER A 83 5.51 -3.92 6.01
C SER A 83 5.82 -5.17 5.18
N LYS A 84 6.01 -6.34 5.83
CA LYS A 84 6.21 -7.61 5.11
C LYS A 84 4.99 -8.04 4.31
N LEU A 85 3.79 -7.90 4.88
CA LEU A 85 2.54 -8.24 4.20
C LEU A 85 2.29 -7.28 3.03
N GLU A 86 2.63 -6.00 3.17
CA GLU A 86 2.57 -5.01 2.09
C GLU A 86 3.55 -5.35 0.96
N ASP A 87 4.79 -5.74 1.27
CA ASP A 87 5.75 -6.18 0.25
C ASP A 87 5.25 -7.44 -0.49
N GLN A 88 4.65 -8.38 0.23
CA GLN A 88 4.00 -9.55 -0.36
C GLN A 88 2.80 -9.16 -1.23
N LEU A 89 2.01 -8.18 -0.79
CA LEU A 89 0.87 -7.68 -1.55
C LEU A 89 1.31 -7.03 -2.86
N VAL A 90 2.36 -6.22 -2.81
CA VAL A 90 2.96 -5.56 -3.98
C VAL A 90 3.45 -6.60 -4.99
N ALA A 91 4.17 -7.62 -4.53
CA ALA A 91 4.65 -8.70 -5.41
C ALA A 91 3.47 -9.45 -6.07
N LEU A 92 2.45 -9.81 -5.30
CA LEU A 92 1.26 -10.49 -5.82
C LEU A 92 0.46 -9.61 -6.79
N GLU A 93 0.34 -8.31 -6.54
CA GLU A 93 -0.33 -7.37 -7.44
C GLU A 93 0.46 -7.15 -8.74
N TYR A 94 1.79 -7.20 -8.67
CA TYR A 94 2.65 -7.19 -9.86
C TYR A 94 2.52 -8.47 -10.68
N ASP A 95 2.50 -9.63 -10.03
CA ASP A 95 2.27 -10.92 -10.69
C ASP A 95 0.89 -10.94 -11.36
N LEU A 96 -0.14 -10.42 -10.70
CA LEU A 96 -1.48 -10.26 -11.27
C LEU A 96 -1.46 -9.36 -12.51
N TYR A 97 -0.73 -8.24 -12.48
CA TYR A 97 -0.59 -7.35 -13.64
C TYR A 97 0.10 -8.02 -14.83
N LYS A 98 1.07 -8.93 -14.58
CA LYS A 98 1.85 -9.61 -15.61
C LYS A 98 1.14 -10.84 -16.18
N SER A 99 0.31 -11.52 -15.38
CA SER A 99 -0.39 -12.74 -15.80
C SER A 99 -1.59 -12.44 -16.71
N ASN A 100 -1.66 -13.13 -17.85
CA ASN A 100 -2.79 -13.07 -18.79
C ASN A 100 -3.75 -14.27 -18.68
N GLU A 101 -3.43 -15.27 -17.86
CA GLU A 101 -4.26 -16.47 -17.71
C GLU A 101 -5.36 -16.30 -16.66
N ALA A 102 -6.62 -16.46 -17.05
CA ALA A 102 -7.78 -16.28 -16.18
C ALA A 102 -7.76 -17.18 -14.93
N SER A 103 -7.23 -18.40 -15.04
CA SER A 103 -7.08 -19.34 -13.93
C SER A 103 -6.03 -18.91 -12.90
N GLU A 104 -4.96 -18.25 -13.34
CA GLU A 104 -3.92 -17.74 -12.44
C GLU A 104 -4.35 -16.42 -11.80
N VAL A 105 -4.97 -15.54 -12.59
CA VAL A 105 -5.50 -14.25 -12.12
C VAL A 105 -6.48 -14.46 -10.97
N LYS A 106 -7.40 -15.43 -11.07
CA LYS A 106 -8.35 -15.72 -9.99
C LYS A 106 -7.64 -16.15 -8.69
N LYS A 107 -6.65 -17.04 -8.78
CA LYS A 107 -5.86 -17.49 -7.62
C LYS A 107 -5.05 -16.35 -6.99
N LEU A 108 -4.48 -15.48 -7.83
CA LEU A 108 -3.74 -14.30 -7.39
C LEU A 108 -4.68 -13.29 -6.72
N GLN A 109 -5.87 -13.06 -7.28
CA GLN A 109 -6.90 -12.22 -6.65
C GLN A 109 -7.32 -12.73 -5.28
N ASP A 110 -7.57 -14.04 -5.13
CA ASP A 110 -7.93 -14.63 -3.84
C ASP A 110 -6.81 -14.44 -2.80
N LYS A 111 -5.54 -14.61 -3.19
CA LYS A 111 -4.38 -14.35 -2.32
C LYS A 111 -4.22 -12.87 -1.98
N VAL A 112 -4.41 -11.96 -2.94
CA VAL A 112 -4.38 -10.51 -2.72
C VAL A 112 -5.46 -10.11 -1.71
N ALA A 113 -6.66 -10.69 -1.82
CA ALA A 113 -7.75 -10.45 -0.88
C ALA A 113 -7.42 -10.95 0.53
N SER A 114 -6.84 -12.15 0.67
CA SER A 114 -6.45 -12.68 1.97
C SER A 114 -5.36 -11.83 2.64
N VAL A 115 -4.34 -11.41 1.89
CA VAL A 115 -3.25 -10.57 2.41
C VAL A 115 -3.77 -9.18 2.81
N LYS A 116 -4.67 -8.58 2.02
CA LYS A 116 -5.33 -7.31 2.39
C LYS A 116 -6.10 -7.42 3.71
N SER A 117 -6.84 -8.52 3.89
CA SER A 117 -7.56 -8.78 5.15
C SER A 117 -6.61 -8.94 6.34
N GLU A 118 -5.48 -9.64 6.17
CA GLU A 118 -4.46 -9.75 7.22
C GLU A 118 -3.80 -8.41 7.58
N ILE A 119 -3.56 -7.56 6.59
CA ILE A 119 -3.03 -6.21 6.80
C ILE A 119 -4.03 -5.39 7.62
N GLU A 120 -5.32 -5.38 7.24
CA GLU A 120 -6.37 -4.66 7.95
C GLU A 120 -6.46 -5.11 9.41
N LEU A 121 -6.50 -6.41 9.66
CA LEU A 121 -6.49 -6.96 11.03
C LEU A 121 -5.24 -6.56 11.83
N SER A 122 -4.09 -6.50 11.16
CA SER A 122 -2.84 -6.06 11.79
C SER A 122 -2.86 -4.57 12.14
N PHE A 123 -3.46 -3.73 11.29
CA PHE A 123 -3.68 -2.30 11.56
C PHE A 123 -4.67 -2.06 12.71
N GLN A 124 -5.80 -2.78 12.73
CA GLN A 124 -6.76 -2.68 13.84
C GLN A 124 -6.09 -3.02 15.17
N LYS A 125 -5.27 -4.07 15.20
CA LYS A 125 -4.50 -4.46 16.38
C LYS A 125 -3.46 -3.40 16.78
N LEU A 126 -2.90 -2.67 15.81
CA LEU A 126 -1.96 -1.58 16.07
C LEU A 126 -2.69 -0.37 16.70
N LEU A 127 -3.89 -0.04 16.23
CA LEU A 127 -4.76 1.01 16.77
C LEU A 127 -5.16 0.72 18.23
N GLU A 128 -5.60 -0.50 18.52
CA GLU A 128 -5.92 -0.94 19.88
C GLU A 128 -4.73 -0.88 20.86
N LEU A 129 -3.50 -0.89 20.35
CA LEU A 129 -2.27 -0.79 21.15
C LEU A 129 -1.80 0.66 21.34
N SER A 130 -2.37 1.61 20.59
CA SER A 130 -2.08 3.04 20.69
C SER A 130 -3.04 3.82 21.57
N ASP A 131 -4.22 3.26 21.86
CA ASP A 131 -5.16 3.72 22.90
C ASP A 131 -4.75 3.20 24.30
#